data_AF-A0A8I0GYT9-F1
#
_entry.id   AF-A0A8I0GYT9-F1
#
_cell.length_a   1.000
_cell.length_b   1.000
_cell.length_c   1.000
_cell.angle_alpha   90.00
_cell.angle_beta   90.00
_cell.angle_gamma   90.00
#
_symmetry.space_group_name_H-M   'P 1'
#
loop_
_entity.id
_entity.type
_entity.pdbx_description
1 polymer ?
#
loop_
_entity_poly.entity_id
_entity_poly.type
_entity_poly.pdbx_seq_one_letter_code
_entity_poly.pdbx_strand_id
1 'polypeptide(L)'
;EFAPRIHTIKINPDKIKDVIGKGGSVIRALTEETGTTIEIEDDGTVKIAATDGEKAKHAIRRIEEITAEIEVGRVYTGKVTRIV
;
A
#
# COMPACT_ATOMS: atom_id res chain seq x y z
N GLU A 1 4.52 -15.57 16.46
CA GLU A 1 4.00 -16.26 15.27
C GLU A 1 4.57 -15.54 14.04
N PHE A 2 5.77 -15.93 13.60
CA PHE A 2 6.58 -15.19 12.61
C PHE A 2 6.31 -15.69 11.17
N ALA A 3 5.06 -15.69 10.74
CA ALA A 3 4.77 -15.89 9.33
C ALA A 3 4.80 -14.51 8.64
N PRO A 4 5.76 -14.23 7.74
CA PRO A 4 5.75 -13.00 6.98
C PRO A 4 4.43 -12.91 6.22
N ARG A 5 3.63 -11.89 6.53
CA ARG A 5 2.33 -11.69 5.91
C ARG A 5 2.57 -10.92 4.62
N ILE A 6 2.32 -11.59 3.51
CA ILE A 6 2.37 -10.96 2.18
C ILE A 6 0.99 -10.36 1.94
N HIS A 7 0.94 -9.04 1.85
CA HIS A 7 -0.25 -8.30 1.48
C HIS A 7 -0.12 -7.85 0.04
N THR A 8 -1.07 -8.28 -0.80
CA THR A 8 -1.13 -7.87 -2.19
C THR A 8 -2.25 -6.84 -2.35
N ILE A 9 -1.90 -5.63 -2.75
CA ILE A 9 -2.86 -4.61 -3.17
C ILE A 9 -2.65 -4.35 -4.65
N LYS A 10 -3.65 -3.80 -5.31
CA LYS A 10 -3.52 -3.41 -6.71
C LYS A 10 -3.95 -1.96 -6.84
N ILE A 11 -3.17 -1.17 -7.55
CA ILE A 11 -3.36 0.25 -7.73
C ILE A 11 -3.42 0.56 -9.22
N ASN A 12 -3.83 1.78 -9.57
CA ASN A 12 -3.76 2.21 -10.96
C ASN A 12 -2.28 2.35 -11.39
N PRO A 13 -1.83 1.73 -12.49
CA PRO A 13 -0.47 1.86 -13.00
C PRO A 13 -0.02 3.31 -13.22
N ASP A 14 -0.93 4.23 -13.52
CA ASP A 14 -0.61 5.65 -13.67
C ASP A 14 -0.02 6.27 -12.39
N LYS A 15 -0.46 5.78 -11.22
CA LYS A 15 -0.02 6.24 -9.90
C LYS A 15 1.24 5.54 -9.39
N ILE A 16 1.71 4.48 -10.06
CA ILE A 16 2.96 3.81 -9.68
C ILE A 16 4.12 4.82 -9.63
N LYS A 17 4.15 5.75 -10.58
CA LYS A 17 5.19 6.79 -10.67
C LYS A 17 5.20 7.70 -9.45
N ASP A 18 4.04 8.03 -8.91
CA ASP A 18 3.90 8.86 -7.71
C ASP A 18 4.27 8.09 -6.44
N VAL A 19 3.91 6.80 -6.38
CA VAL A 19 4.25 5.91 -5.26
C VAL A 19 5.75 5.62 -5.18
N ILE A 20 6.41 5.42 -6.32
CA ILE A 20 7.88 5.26 -6.38
C ILE A 20 8.56 6.59 -6.06
N GLY A 21 7.98 7.70 -6.54
CA GLY A 21 8.57 9.03 -6.48
C GLY A 21 9.77 9.18 -7.42
N LYS A 22 10.41 10.35 -7.42
CA LYS A 22 11.59 10.61 -8.25
C LYS A 22 12.75 9.69 -7.86
N GLY A 23 13.06 8.71 -8.71
CA GLY A 23 14.17 7.77 -8.51
C GLY A 23 13.99 6.79 -7.36
N GLY A 24 12.75 6.50 -6.94
CA GLY A 24 12.48 5.57 -5.85
C GLY A 24 12.67 6.18 -4.45
N SER A 25 12.66 7.51 -4.33
CA SER A 25 12.84 8.18 -3.02
C SER A 25 11.71 7.87 -2.04
N VAL A 26 10.47 7.84 -2.51
CA VAL A 26 9.28 7.62 -1.68
C VAL A 26 9.19 6.17 -1.24
N ILE A 27 9.38 5.22 -2.17
CA ILE A 27 9.36 3.79 -1.84
C ILE A 27 10.51 3.43 -0.88
N ARG A 28 11.71 3.98 -1.09
CA ARG A 28 12.86 3.74 -0.20
C ARG A 28 12.62 4.26 1.21
N ALA A 29 12.10 5.48 1.33
CA ALA A 29 11.75 6.06 2.63
C ALA A 29 10.70 5.19 3.35
N LEU A 30 9.68 4.70 2.63
CA LEU A 30 8.68 3.80 3.19
C LEU A 30 9.27 2.48 3.69
N THR A 31 10.11 1.85 2.86
CA THR A 31 10.75 0.57 3.20
C THR A 31 11.70 0.71 4.39
N GLU A 32 12.40 1.86 4.50
CA GLU A 32 13.32 2.14 5.60
C GLU A 32 12.58 2.47 6.90
N GLU A 33 11.51 3.28 6.83
CA GLU A 33 10.69 3.67 7.98
C GLU A 33 9.93 2.47 8.57
N THR A 34 9.35 1.63 7.71
CA THR A 34 8.54 0.49 8.16
C THR A 34 9.36 -0.79 8.31
N GLY A 35 10.54 -0.87 7.72
CA GLY A 35 11.33 -2.11 7.65
C GLY A 35 10.59 -3.23 6.92
N THR A 36 9.76 -2.88 5.93
CA THR A 36 8.99 -3.83 5.11
C THR A 36 9.55 -3.88 3.70
N THR A 37 9.37 -5.01 3.02
CA THR A 37 9.73 -5.16 1.61
C THR A 37 8.52 -4.85 0.76
N ILE A 38 8.61 -3.82 -0.08
CA ILE A 38 7.53 -3.41 -0.97
C ILE A 38 8.00 -3.64 -2.41
N GLU A 39 7.32 -4.53 -3.11
CA GLU A 39 7.51 -4.82 -4.52
C GLU A 39 6.34 -4.21 -5.31
N ILE A 40 6.64 -3.50 -6.38
CA ILE A 40 5.63 -2.96 -7.29
C ILE A 40 5.90 -3.53 -8.67
N GLU A 41 4.87 -4.11 -9.26
CA GLU A 41 4.86 -4.67 -10.60
C GLU A 41 4.30 -3.62 -11.58
N ASP A 42 4.71 -3.69 -12.85
CA ASP A 42 4.29 -2.75 -13.90
C ASP A 42 2.78 -2.80 -14.21
N ASP A 43 2.07 -3.84 -13.74
CA ASP A 43 0.63 -4.01 -13.86
C ASP A 43 -0.19 -3.30 -12.76
N GLY A 44 0.50 -2.62 -11.83
CA GLY A 44 -0.11 -1.98 -10.67
C GLY A 44 -0.27 -2.89 -9.47
N THR A 45 0.27 -4.11 -9.49
CA THR A 45 0.27 -4.99 -8.33
C THR A 45 1.38 -4.59 -7.36
N VAL A 46 1.01 -4.27 -6.12
CA VAL A 46 1.95 -3.94 -5.05
C VAL A 46 1.92 -5.06 -4.01
N LYS A 47 3.06 -5.69 -3.78
CA LYS A 47 3.26 -6.77 -2.79
C LYS A 47 4.04 -6.20 -1.62
N ILE A 48 3.47 -6.29 -0.42
CA ILE A 48 4.07 -5.81 0.81
C ILE A 48 4.37 -7.04 1.65
N ALA A 49 5.64 -7.36 1.80
CA ALA A 49 6.13 -8.42 2.68
C ALA A 49 6.66 -7.79 3.97
N ALA A 50 5.99 -8.11 5.08
CA ALA A 50 6.38 -7.65 6.40
C ALA A 50 6.53 -8.84 7.34
N THR A 51 7.58 -8.81 8.16
CA THR A 51 7.82 -9.80 9.22
C THR A 51 6.92 -9.60 10.44
N ASP A 52 6.41 -8.37 10.62
CA ASP A 52 5.55 -7.99 11.73
C ASP A 52 4.21 -7.42 11.22
N GLY A 53 3.11 -7.84 11.84
CA GLY A 53 1.76 -7.43 11.44
C GLY A 53 1.47 -5.95 11.68
N GLU A 54 2.14 -5.29 12.62
CA GLU A 54 1.98 -3.84 12.85
C GLU A 54 2.72 -3.03 11.79
N LYS A 55 3.94 -3.45 11.45
CA LYS A 55 4.73 -2.85 10.37
C LYS A 55 4.04 -3.00 9.01
N ALA A 56 3.43 -4.18 8.77
CA ALA A 56 2.61 -4.43 7.60
C ALA A 56 1.47 -3.41 7.48
N LYS A 57 0.71 -3.22 8.56
CA LYS A 57 -0.42 -2.27 8.61
C LYS A 57 0.04 -0.83 8.40
N HIS A 58 1.18 -0.45 8.97
CA HIS A 58 1.74 0.89 8.80
C HIS A 58 2.13 1.15 7.34
N ALA A 59 2.82 0.20 6.70
CA ALA A 59 3.18 0.29 5.29
C ALA A 59 1.95 0.33 4.38
N ILE A 60 0.96 -0.54 4.62
CA ILE A 60 -0.31 -0.55 3.87
C ILE A 60 -1.01 0.80 4.00
N ARG A 61 -1.18 1.32 5.23
CA ARG A 61 -1.83 2.61 5.46
C ARG A 61 -1.11 3.74 4.73
N ARG A 62 0.22 3.73 4.73
CA ARG A 62 1.00 4.77 4.06
C ARG A 62 0.88 4.70 2.54
N ILE A 63 0.86 3.50 1.97
CA ILE A 63 0.62 3.31 0.53
C ILE A 63 -0.83 3.69 0.18
N GLU A 64 -1.79 3.34 1.03
CA GLU A 64 -3.18 3.79 0.90
C GLU A 64 -3.26 5.31 0.91
N GLU A 65 -2.61 6.02 1.84
CA GLU A 65 -2.59 7.50 1.87
C GLU A 65 -2.01 8.14 0.60
N ILE A 66 -0.92 7.58 0.05
CA ILE A 66 -0.30 8.07 -1.18
C ILE A 66 -1.19 7.77 -2.40
N THR A 67 -1.92 6.66 -2.37
CA THR A 67 -2.76 6.21 -3.49
C THR A 67 -4.22 6.68 -3.38
N ALA A 68 -4.63 7.19 -2.21
CA ALA A 68 -6.01 7.49 -1.80
C ALA A 68 -6.72 8.57 -2.63
N GLU A 69 -6.04 9.30 -3.50
CA GLU A 69 -6.70 10.26 -4.39
C GLU A 69 -7.28 9.61 -5.64
N ILE A 70 -8.26 8.71 -5.51
CA ILE A 70 -9.10 8.10 -6.57
C ILE A 70 -8.76 6.62 -6.85
N GLU A 71 -9.55 5.71 -6.26
CA GLU A 71 -10.04 4.52 -6.96
C GLU A 71 -11.56 4.65 -7.09
N VAL A 72 -12.02 5.15 -8.25
CA VAL A 72 -13.39 4.90 -8.72
C VAL A 72 -13.46 3.41 -9.05
N GLY A 73 -14.03 2.59 -8.17
CA GLY A 73 -14.47 1.24 -8.55
C GLY A 73 -14.05 0.05 -7.69
N ARG A 74 -13.31 0.22 -6.58
CA ARG A 74 -13.25 -0.87 -5.58
C ARG A 74 -14.41 -0.77 -4.61
N VAL A 75 -15.25 -1.80 -4.63
CA VAL A 75 -16.32 -2.02 -3.66
C VAL A 75 -15.67 -2.17 -2.28
N TYR A 76 -15.58 -1.08 -1.53
CA TYR A 76 -15.41 -1.13 -0.10
C TYR A 76 -16.75 -1.57 0.50
N THR A 77 -16.76 -2.67 1.24
CA THR A 77 -17.85 -3.00 2.17
C THR A 77 -17.79 -1.99 3.33
N GLY A 78 -18.19 -0.75 3.05
CA GLY A 78 -18.30 0.30 4.05
C GLY A 78 -19.42 -0.06 5.02
N LYS A 79 -19.11 -0.17 6.32
CA LYS A 79 -20.15 -0.12 7.34
C LYS A 79 -20.72 1.31 7.32
N VAL A 80 -21.98 1.42 6.94
CA VAL A 80 -22.70 2.68 6.77
C VAL A 80 -22.78 3.41 8.11
N THR A 81 -22.06 4.53 8.27
CA THR A 81 -22.22 5.41 9.44
C THR A 81 -22.99 6.67 9.02
N ARG A 82 -24.29 6.51 8.77
CA ARG A 82 -25.27 7.57 8.99
C ARG A 82 -26.68 6.97 9.07
N ILE A 83 -27.31 7.07 10.25
CA ILE A 83 -28.75 6.97 10.40
C ILE A 83 -29.19 8.20 11.22
N VAL A 84 -30.25 8.84 10.73
CA VAL A 84 -30.98 9.98 11.31
C VAL A 84 -31.59 9.67 12.67
#